data_AF-A0A7T0RFX0-F1
#
_entry.id   AF-A0A7T0RFX0-F1
#
_cell.length_a   1.000
_cell.length_b   1.000
_cell.length_c   1.000
_cell.angle_alpha   90.00
_cell.angle_beta   90.00
_cell.angle_gamma   90.00
#
_symmetry.space_group_name_H-M   'P 1'
#
loop_
_entity.id
_entity.type
_entity.pdbx_description
1 polymer ?
#
loop_
_entity_poly.entity_id
_entity_poly.type
_entity_poly.pdbx_seq_one_letter_code
_entity_poly.pdbx_strand_id
1 'polypeptide(L)'
;MTRRNTYTLKVRGNRMADCNLFDGDVIVIRRYQDDSQGETVIAEINQQSLALKQLSISRAGVRLWLDDARHPEVFLHNRDIQVLGMFMGIEHHPVTH
;
A
#
# COMPACT_ATOMS: atom_id res chain seq x y z
N MET A 1 -19.72 -7.49 -4.02
CA MET A 1 -18.59 -8.43 -4.08
C MET A 1 -17.35 -7.62 -3.75
N THR A 2 -16.36 -8.16 -3.04
CA THR A 2 -15.21 -7.35 -2.63
C THR A 2 -13.97 -7.79 -3.40
N ARG A 3 -13.38 -6.89 -4.18
CA ARG A 3 -12.09 -7.12 -4.85
C ARG A 3 -10.97 -6.72 -3.91
N ARG A 4 -9.97 -7.58 -3.77
CA ARG A 4 -8.81 -7.36 -2.92
C ARG A 4 -7.53 -7.44 -3.74
N ASN A 5 -6.80 -6.34 -3.81
CA ASN A 5 -5.47 -6.29 -4.41
C ASN A 5 -4.43 -6.10 -3.31
N THR A 6 -3.39 -6.92 -3.30
CA THR A 6 -2.26 -6.78 -2.38
C THR A 6 -0.97 -6.62 -3.17
N TYR A 7 -0.21 -5.57 -2.85
CA TYR A 7 1.12 -5.31 -3.42
C TYR A 7 2.15 -5.43 -2.31
N THR A 8 3.22 -6.18 -2.56
CA THR A 8 4.33 -6.32 -1.62
C THR A 8 5.59 -5.74 -2.23
N LEU A 9 6.14 -4.73 -1.57
CA LEU A 9 7.33 -3.99 -1.98
C LEU A 9 8.42 -4.18 -0.93
N LYS A 10 9.67 -4.30 -1.37
CA LYS A 10 10.85 -4.32 -0.50
C LYS A 10 11.70 -3.09 -0.77
N VAL A 11 12.10 -2.37 0.27
CA VAL A 11 13.00 -1.23 0.17
C VAL A 11 14.41 -1.71 -0.17
N ARG A 12 15.08 -0.96 -1.06
CA ARG A 12 16.45 -1.17 -1.52
C ARG A 12 17.32 0.04 -1.18
N GLY A 13 18.39 -0.20 -0.44
CA GLY A 13 19.29 0.82 0.05
C GLY A 13 18.64 1.73 1.10
N ASN A 14 19.37 2.77 1.51
CA ASN A 14 18.99 3.62 2.64
C ASN A 14 18.50 5.01 2.22
N ARG A 15 18.11 5.20 0.94
CA ARG A 15 17.64 6.52 0.45
C ARG A 15 16.32 6.96 1.09
N MET A 16 15.60 6.04 1.72
CA MET A 16 14.31 6.26 2.35
C MET A 16 14.39 6.38 3.87
N ALA A 17 15.60 6.48 4.44
CA ALA A 17 15.80 6.55 5.89
C ALA A 17 15.09 7.74 6.56
N ASP A 18 14.91 8.86 5.85
CA ASP A 18 14.15 10.03 6.32
C ASP A 18 12.67 9.72 6.57
N CYS A 19 12.14 8.68 5.91
CA CYS A 19 10.80 8.14 6.12
C CYS A 19 10.79 6.97 7.10
N ASN A 20 11.88 6.74 7.84
CA ASN A 20 12.07 5.59 8.73
C ASN A 20 11.95 4.23 7.99
N LEU A 21 12.39 4.20 6.72
CA LEU A 21 12.39 3.02 5.86
C LEU A 21 13.83 2.66 5.48
N PHE A 22 14.24 1.45 5.81
CA PHE A 22 15.62 0.97 5.67
C PHE A 22 15.72 -0.16 4.64
N ASP A 23 16.94 -0.41 4.14
CA ASP A 23 17.18 -1.53 3.24
C ASP A 23 16.69 -2.84 3.86
N GLY A 24 15.88 -3.58 3.11
CA GLY A 24 15.29 -4.82 3.60
C GLY A 24 13.85 -4.71 4.04
N ASP A 25 13.38 -3.52 4.42
CA ASP A 25 12.01 -3.32 4.92
C ASP A 25 10.97 -3.70 3.88
N VAL A 26 9.87 -4.30 4.33
CA VAL A 26 8.77 -4.76 3.48
C VAL A 26 7.54 -3.93 3.75
N ILE A 27 6.98 -3.40 2.67
CA ILE A 27 5.76 -2.61 2.66
C ILE A 27 4.66 -3.47 2.01
N VAL A 28 3.55 -3.69 2.72
CA VAL A 28 2.40 -4.42 2.22
C VAL A 28 1.23 -3.46 2.03
N ILE A 29 0.79 -3.27 0.79
CA ILE A 29 -0.32 -2.37 0.45
C ILE A 29 -1.53 -3.23 0.10
N ARG A 30 -2.63 -3.07 0.84
CA ARG A 30 -3.90 -3.76 0.61
C ARG A 30 -4.95 -2.76 0.16
N ARG A 31 -5.51 -2.98 -1.03
CA ARG A 31 -6.61 -2.22 -1.60
C ARG A 31 -7.86 -3.11 -1.63
N TYR A 32 -8.91 -2.66 -0.96
CA TYR A 32 -10.22 -3.29 -0.94
C TYR A 32 -11.18 -2.40 -1.72
N GLN A 33 -11.87 -2.98 -2.69
CA GLN A 33 -12.86 -2.29 -3.48
C GLN A 33 -14.17 -3.08 -3.39
N ASP A 34 -15.15 -2.45 -2.76
CA ASP A 34 -16.51 -2.97 -2.67
C ASP A 34 -17.38 -2.26 -3.71
N ASP A 35 -18.28 -3.01 -4.36
CA ASP A 35 -19.18 -2.46 -5.39
C ASP A 35 -20.15 -1.39 -4.84
N SER A 36 -20.32 -1.31 -3.52
CA SER A 36 -21.24 -0.42 -2.79
C SER A 36 -20.57 0.52 -1.78
N GLN A 37 -19.41 0.15 -1.23
CA GLN A 37 -18.73 0.83 -0.09
C GLN A 37 -17.39 1.48 -0.46
N GLY A 38 -17.21 1.91 -1.71
CA GLY A 38 -16.03 2.68 -2.12
C GLY A 38 -14.70 1.89 -2.07
N GLU A 39 -13.58 2.61 -2.14
CA GLU A 39 -12.23 2.04 -2.08
C GLU A 39 -11.59 2.33 -0.72
N THR A 40 -11.10 1.29 -0.05
CA THR A 40 -10.25 1.41 1.15
C THR A 40 -8.85 0.93 0.84
N VAL A 41 -7.84 1.72 1.18
CA VAL A 41 -6.43 1.34 1.00
C VAL A 41 -5.68 1.45 2.32
N ILE A 42 -4.95 0.40 2.66
CA ILE A 42 -4.14 0.31 3.88
C ILE A 42 -2.73 -0.07 3.50
N ALA A 43 -1.72 0.61 4.06
CA ALA A 43 -0.32 0.22 3.98
C ALA A 43 0.16 -0.27 5.35
N GLU A 44 0.82 -1.42 5.36
CA GLU A 44 1.56 -1.92 6.52
C GLU A 44 3.05 -1.61 6.29
N ILE A 45 3.61 -0.76 7.14
CA ILE A 45 5.01 -0.33 7.11
C ILE A 45 5.58 -0.53 8.51
N ASN A 46 6.68 -1.25 8.67
CA ASN A 46 7.34 -1.47 9.97
C ASN A 46 6.37 -1.96 11.07
N GLN A 47 5.49 -2.91 10.71
CA GLN A 47 4.44 -3.45 11.60
C GLN A 47 3.36 -2.44 12.03
N GLN A 48 3.34 -1.24 11.44
CA GLN A 48 2.30 -0.24 11.65
C GLN A 48 1.34 -0.20 10.46
N SER A 49 0.06 -0.30 10.75
CA SER A 49 -1.00 -0.20 9.74
C SER A 49 -1.46 1.25 9.61
N LEU A 50 -1.35 1.78 8.40
CA LEU A 50 -1.69 3.16 8.06
C LEU A 50 -2.80 3.18 7.02
N ALA A 51 -3.89 3.87 7.31
CA ALA A 51 -4.93 4.14 6.33
C ALA A 51 -4.42 5.16 5.30
N LEU A 52 -4.62 4.87 4.02
CA LEU A 52 -4.28 5.77 2.94
C LEU A 52 -5.54 6.47 2.45
N LYS A 53 -5.44 7.79 2.32
CA LYS A 53 -6.43 8.59 1.60
C LYS A 53 -6.37 8.32 0.09
N GLN A 54 -5.17 8.08 -0.43
CA GLN A 54 -4.96 7.81 -1.84
C GLN A 54 -3.72 6.94 -2.08
N LEU A 55 -3.78 6.10 -3.12
CA LEU A 55 -2.67 5.33 -3.67
C LEU A 55 -2.54 5.66 -5.16
N SER A 56 -1.31 5.96 -5.61
CA SER A 56 -1.00 6.08 -7.04
C SER A 56 0.21 5.22 -7.39
N ILE A 57 0.08 4.42 -8.44
CA ILE A 57 1.14 3.58 -8.97
C ILE A 57 1.42 4.05 -10.40
N SER A 58 2.66 4.41 -10.68
CA SER A 58 3.08 4.97 -11.97
C SER A 58 4.44 4.46 -12.39
N ARG A 59 4.88 4.85 -13.61
CA ARG A 59 6.24 4.55 -14.08
C ARG A 59 7.35 5.17 -13.22
N ALA A 60 7.04 6.22 -12.45
CA ALA A 60 8.02 6.87 -11.58
C ALA A 60 8.18 6.14 -10.23
N GLY A 61 7.14 5.44 -9.78
CA GLY A 61 7.12 4.88 -8.44
C GLY A 61 5.70 4.70 -7.89
N VAL A 62 5.65 4.40 -6.60
CA VAL A 62 4.43 4.26 -5.80
C VAL A 62 4.31 5.44 -4.85
N ARG A 63 3.14 6.08 -4.84
CA ARG A 63 2.84 7.23 -3.98
C ARG A 63 1.74 6.87 -3.00
N LEU A 64 2.00 7.10 -1.72
CA LEU A 64 1.10 6.81 -0.61
C LEU A 64 0.72 8.13 0.08
N TRP A 65 -0.55 8.51 0.02
CA TRP A 65 -1.06 9.64 0.79
C TRP A 65 -1.73 9.12 2.05
N LEU A 66 -1.15 9.47 3.19
CA LEU A 66 -1.67 9.12 4.50
C LEU A 66 -2.87 10.03 4.84
N ASP A 67 -3.84 9.50 5.59
CA ASP A 67 -5.03 10.26 6.00
C ASP A 67 -4.81 11.08 7.28
N ASP A 68 -3.56 11.23 7.72
CA ASP A 68 -3.15 11.99 8.89
C ASP A 68 -2.19 13.12 8.49
N ALA A 69 -2.51 14.35 8.90
CA ALA A 69 -1.70 15.54 8.65
C ALA A 69 -0.29 15.47 9.27
N ARG A 70 -0.06 14.57 10.23
CA ARG A 70 1.25 14.39 10.89
C ARG A 70 2.23 13.57 10.08
N HIS A 71 1.75 12.76 9.14
CA HIS A 71 2.60 11.88 8.34
C HIS A 71 2.55 12.33 6.87
N PRO A 72 3.63 12.92 6.34
CA PRO A 72 3.65 13.40 4.96
C PRO A 72 3.50 12.25 3.97
N GLU A 73 3.12 12.61 2.74
CA GLU A 73 3.10 11.71 1.59
C GLU A 73 4.42 10.94 1.47
N VAL A 74 4.35 9.62 1.27
CA VAL A 74 5.51 8.77 1.03
C VAL A 74 5.60 8.43 -0.46
N PHE A 75 6.70 8.82 -1.10
CA PHE A 75 6.98 8.47 -2.48
C PHE A 75 8.11 7.45 -2.59
N LEU A 76 7.76 6.24 -3.03
CA LEU A 76 8.66 5.13 -3.24
C LEU A 76 9.11 5.10 -4.71
N HIS A 77 10.33 5.55 -5.00
CA HIS A 77 10.88 5.49 -6.36
C HIS A 77 11.17 4.04 -6.78
N ASN A 78 10.91 3.70 -8.04
CA ASN A 78 11.17 2.35 -8.59
C ASN A 78 12.62 1.86 -8.45
N ARG A 79 13.60 2.77 -8.33
CA ARG A 79 15.01 2.42 -8.11
C ARG A 79 15.31 2.00 -6.67
N ASP A 80 14.49 2.48 -5.72
CA ASP A 80 14.66 2.30 -4.28
C ASP A 80 13.73 1.22 -3.73
N ILE A 81 12.96 0.55 -4.59
CA ILE A 81 12.09 -0.56 -4.21
C ILE A 81 12.22 -1.74 -5.18
N GLN A 82 11.86 -2.90 -4.67
CA GLN A 82 11.67 -4.13 -5.42
C GLN A 82 10.26 -4.62 -5.23
N VAL A 83 9.56 -4.95 -6.32
CA VAL A 83 8.30 -5.67 -6.23
C VAL A 83 8.59 -7.12 -5.86
N LEU A 84 8.06 -7.58 -4.73
CA LEU A 84 8.13 -8.98 -4.31
C LEU A 84 6.97 -9.78 -4.88
N GLY A 85 5.80 -9.16 -5.02
CA GLY A 85 4.63 -9.82 -5.58
C GLY A 85 3.41 -8.92 -5.66
N MET A 86 2.45 -9.37 -6.46
CA MET A 86 1.11 -8.80 -6.58
C MET A 86 0.10 -9.93 -6.52
N PHE A 87 -0.88 -9.82 -5.62
CA PHE A 87 -1.95 -10.79 -5.45
C PHE A 87 -3.30 -10.12 -5.66
N MET A 88 -4.18 -10.78 -6.41
CA MET A 88 -5.56 -10.33 -6.64
C MET A 88 -6.51 -11.43 -6.20
N GLY A 89 -7.51 -11.05 -5.40
CA GLY A 89 -8.53 -11.95 -4.87
C GLY A 89 -9.91 -11.34 -4.97
N ILE A 90 -10.92 -12.21 -4.92
CA ILE A 90 -12.33 -11.84 -4.85
C ILE A 90 -12.90 -12.52 -3.61
N GLU A 91 -13.54 -11.74 -2.76
CA GLU A 91 -14.25 -12.21 -1.57
C GLU A 91 -15.77 -12.05 -1.81
N HIS A 92 -16.49 -13.16 -1.71
CA HIS A 92 -17.96 -13.16 -1.74
C HIS A 92 -18.46 -13.04 -0.30
N HIS A 93 -19.14 -11.95 0.02
CA HIS A 93 -19.91 -11.88 1.26
C HIS A 93 -21.23 -12.63 1.04
N PRO A 94 -21.56 -13.64 1.89
CA PRO A 94 -22.86 -14.26 1.83
C PRO A 94 -23.92 -13.19 2.12
N VAL A 95 -24.92 -13.07 1.24
CA VAL A 95 -26.08 -12.22 1.50
C VAL A 95 -26.88 -12.92 2.58
N THR A 96 -26.84 -12.41 3.81
CA THR A 96 -27.71 -12.88 4.88
C THR A 96 -29.14 -12.44 4.53
N HIS A 97 -29.99 -13.41 4.17
CA HIS A 97 -31.43 -13.22 3.94
C HIS A 97 -32.18 -13.08 5.26
#